data_AF-B9SQ67-F1
#
_entry.id   AF-B9SQ67-F1
#
_cell.length_a   1.000
_cell.length_b   1.000
_cell.length_c   1.000
_cell.angle_alpha   90.00
_cell.angle_beta   90.00
_cell.angle_gamma   90.00
#
_symmetry.space_group_name_H-M   'P 1'
#
loop_
_entity.id
_entity.type
_entity.pdbx_description
1 polymer ?
#
loop_
_entity_poly.entity_id
_entity_poly.type
_entity_poly.pdbx_seq_one_letter_code
_entity_poly.pdbx_strand_id
1 'polypeptide(L)'
;MTKPVSLLTILRHTPQAHDYLTPITTMLITSYVKRKRPKEAFKVYQWMLRPGSPCRVEKIVFLALVNGFCEFGLVLEGLRILRDMVDVGFVPGVRLRRRVYRSLLMEARVREAVELDKALCFYANGDVDGVSKLRKLLDPVIRNWTE
;
A
#
# COMPACT_ATOMS: atom_id res chain seq x y z
N MET A 1 -21.94 1.58 -2.30
CA MET A 1 -20.95 0.94 -1.39
C MET A 1 -20.94 -0.56 -1.67
N THR A 2 -19.80 -1.25 -1.59
CA THR A 2 -19.76 -2.72 -1.76
C THR A 2 -20.34 -3.38 -0.52
N LYS A 3 -21.05 -4.52 -0.66
CA LYS A 3 -21.69 -5.23 0.45
C LYS A 3 -20.76 -5.43 1.68
N PRO A 4 -19.46 -5.74 1.51
CA PRO A 4 -18.55 -5.88 2.65
C PRO A 4 -18.31 -4.59 3.43
N VAL A 5 -18.20 -3.43 2.75
CA VAL A 5 -17.96 -2.14 3.42
C VAL A 5 -19.16 -1.69 4.25
N SER A 6 -20.38 -2.01 3.79
CA SER A 6 -21.60 -1.77 4.57
C SER A 6 -21.62 -2.60 5.85
N LEU A 7 -21.31 -3.90 5.77
CA LEU A 7 -21.23 -4.78 6.93
C LEU A 7 -20.16 -4.32 7.93
N LEU A 8 -18.96 -4.00 7.44
CA LEU A 8 -17.89 -3.47 8.27
C LEU A 8 -18.33 -2.20 9.02
N THR A 9 -19.05 -1.31 8.34
CA THR A 9 -19.57 -0.08 8.96
C THR A 9 -20.53 -0.35 10.11
N ILE A 10 -21.40 -1.36 9.99
CA ILE A 10 -22.27 -1.82 11.09
C ILE A 10 -21.41 -2.35 12.25
N LEU A 11 -20.48 -3.27 11.96
CA LEU A 11 -19.64 -3.92 12.96
C LEU A 11 -18.75 -2.94 13.74
N ARG A 12 -18.37 -1.79 13.16
CA ARG A 12 -17.65 -0.74 13.89
C ARG A 12 -18.41 -0.24 15.12
N HIS A 13 -19.74 -0.21 15.07
CA HIS A 13 -20.56 0.27 16.20
C HIS A 13 -20.85 -0.82 17.25
N THR A 14 -20.21 -2.00 17.12
CA THR A 14 -20.32 -3.12 18.06
C THR A 14 -18.96 -3.37 18.70
N PRO A 15 -18.67 -2.88 19.92
CA PRO A 15 -17.35 -2.99 20.56
C PRO A 15 -16.79 -4.41 20.62
N GLN A 16 -17.64 -5.41 20.89
CA GLN A 16 -17.26 -6.83 20.95
C GLN A 16 -16.77 -7.38 19.60
N ALA A 17 -17.08 -6.71 18.48
CA ALA A 17 -16.66 -7.11 17.15
C ALA A 17 -15.28 -6.52 16.76
N HIS A 18 -14.72 -5.59 17.54
CA HIS A 18 -13.53 -4.83 17.14
C HIS A 18 -12.30 -5.70 16.94
N ASP A 19 -12.11 -6.72 17.78
CA ASP A 19 -10.99 -7.66 17.69
C ASP A 19 -10.96 -8.44 16.36
N TYR A 20 -12.13 -8.57 15.72
CA TYR A 20 -12.28 -9.29 14.45
C TYR A 20 -12.17 -8.38 13.23
N LEU A 21 -12.29 -7.05 13.38
CA LEU A 21 -12.31 -6.13 12.25
C LEU A 21 -10.97 -6.07 11.51
N THR A 22 -9.84 -6.09 12.22
CA THR A 22 -8.51 -6.09 11.58
C THR A 22 -8.29 -7.39 10.76
N PRO A 23 -8.49 -8.61 11.32
CA PRO A 23 -8.41 -9.84 10.53
C PRO A 23 -9.36 -9.89 9.32
N ILE A 24 -10.63 -9.47 9.49
CA ILE A 24 -11.62 -9.48 8.41
C ILE A 24 -11.20 -8.53 7.29
N THR A 25 -10.76 -7.31 7.61
CA THR A 25 -10.35 -6.33 6.61
C THR A 25 -9.08 -6.77 5.88
N THR A 26 -8.08 -7.31 6.59
CA THR A 26 -6.88 -7.92 5.99
C THR A 26 -7.24 -9.05 5.02
N MET A 27 -8.15 -9.96 5.42
CA MET A 27 -8.62 -11.03 4.55
C MET A 27 -9.34 -10.49 3.31
N LEU A 28 -10.23 -9.50 3.46
CA LEU A 28 -10.96 -8.91 2.34
C LEU A 28 -9.99 -8.26 1.33
N ILE A 29 -9.02 -7.47 1.81
CA ILE A 29 -8.02 -6.80 0.95
C ILE A 29 -7.21 -7.84 0.17
N THR A 30 -6.65 -8.83 0.86
CA THR A 30 -5.83 -9.86 0.21
C THR A 30 -6.64 -10.70 -0.78
N SER A 31 -7.91 -11.02 -0.46
CA SER A 31 -8.83 -11.72 -1.36
C SER A 31 -9.17 -10.90 -2.60
N TYR A 32 -9.47 -9.60 -2.45
CA TYR A 32 -9.74 -8.72 -3.58
C TYR A 32 -8.55 -8.60 -4.53
N VAL A 33 -7.34 -8.43 -4.00
CA VAL A 33 -6.12 -8.39 -4.82
C VAL A 33 -5.93 -9.72 -5.57
N LYS A 34 -6.07 -10.87 -4.91
CA LYS A 34 -5.99 -12.21 -5.55
C LYS A 34 -7.01 -12.39 -6.67
N ARG A 35 -8.19 -11.77 -6.53
CA ARG A 35 -9.26 -11.77 -7.54
C ARG A 35 -9.08 -10.70 -8.63
N LYS A 36 -7.91 -10.07 -8.74
CA LYS A 36 -7.59 -9.00 -9.70
C LYS A 36 -8.50 -7.77 -9.56
N ARG A 37 -8.89 -7.46 -8.32
CA ARG A 37 -9.79 -6.35 -7.95
C ARG A 37 -9.14 -5.37 -6.98
N PRO A 38 -8.01 -4.73 -7.36
CA PRO A 38 -7.25 -3.87 -6.44
C PRO A 38 -8.03 -2.60 -6.03
N LYS A 39 -8.92 -2.09 -6.89
CA LYS A 39 -9.75 -0.91 -6.58
C LYS A 39 -10.74 -1.19 -5.44
N GLU A 40 -11.28 -2.41 -5.35
CA GLU A 40 -12.13 -2.83 -4.24
C GLU A 40 -11.35 -3.11 -2.97
N ALA A 41 -10.15 -3.67 -3.09
CA ALA A 41 -9.23 -3.79 -1.96
C ALA A 41 -8.93 -2.40 -1.37
N PHE A 42 -8.71 -1.40 -2.22
CA PHE A 42 -8.46 -0.02 -1.80
C PHE A 42 -9.64 0.62 -1.06
N LYS A 43 -10.89 0.32 -1.45
CA LYS A 43 -12.07 0.79 -0.71
C LYS A 43 -12.11 0.27 0.73
N VAL A 44 -11.67 -0.98 0.95
CA VAL A 44 -11.56 -1.55 2.30
C VAL A 44 -10.41 -0.88 3.07
N TYR A 45 -9.28 -0.63 2.41
CA TYR A 45 -8.17 0.13 3.01
C TYR A 45 -8.58 1.54 3.45
N GLN A 46 -9.27 2.29 2.58
CA GLN A 46 -9.81 3.61 2.93
C GLN A 46 -10.79 3.55 4.10
N TRP A 47 -11.60 2.48 4.17
CA TRP A 47 -12.47 2.24 5.32
C TRP A 47 -11.69 1.99 6.61
N MET A 48 -10.53 1.31 6.55
CA MET A 48 -9.65 1.12 7.71
C MET A 48 -9.01 2.43 8.20
N LEU A 49 -8.68 3.34 7.28
CA LEU A 49 -8.00 4.61 7.58
C LEU A 49 -8.93 5.74 8.06
N ARG A 50 -10.26 5.55 7.99
CA ARG A 50 -11.21 6.60 8.37
C ARG A 50 -11.07 6.98 9.85
N PRO A 51 -11.40 8.23 10.23
CA PRO A 51 -11.42 8.65 11.63
C PRO A 51 -12.28 7.72 12.51
N GLY A 52 -11.77 7.39 13.69
CA GLY A 52 -12.44 6.50 14.64
C GLY A 52 -12.56 5.04 14.19
N SER A 53 -11.74 4.62 13.23
CA SER A 53 -11.61 3.20 12.89
C SER A 53 -10.89 2.44 14.02
N PRO A 54 -11.42 1.30 14.50
CA PRO A 54 -10.73 0.45 15.47
C PRO A 54 -9.63 -0.40 14.83
N CYS A 55 -9.47 -0.35 13.51
CA CYS A 55 -8.51 -1.18 12.81
C CYS A 55 -7.10 -0.62 12.86
N ARG A 56 -6.13 -1.50 13.07
CA ARG A 56 -4.72 -1.23 12.83
C ARG A 56 -4.35 -1.75 11.44
N VAL A 57 -3.70 -0.92 10.63
CA VAL A 57 -3.20 -1.39 9.33
C VAL A 57 -1.92 -2.20 9.55
N GLU A 58 -1.96 -3.46 9.15
CA GLU A 58 -0.84 -4.39 9.25
C GLU A 58 0.05 -4.33 8.01
N LYS A 59 1.33 -4.72 8.15
CA LYS A 59 2.29 -4.76 7.04
C LYS A 59 1.76 -5.52 5.81
N ILE A 60 1.05 -6.64 6.03
CA ILE A 60 0.50 -7.49 4.97
C ILE A 60 -0.50 -6.74 4.06
N VAL A 61 -1.23 -5.75 4.60
CA VAL A 61 -2.19 -4.93 3.84
C VAL A 61 -1.45 -4.08 2.81
N PHE A 62 -0.38 -3.38 3.24
CA PHE A 62 0.47 -2.60 2.34
C PHE A 62 1.10 -3.48 1.26
N LEU A 63 1.67 -4.63 1.64
CA LEU A 63 2.30 -5.57 0.69
C LEU A 63 1.30 -6.02 -0.38
N ALA A 64 0.08 -6.37 0.01
CA ALA A 64 -0.96 -6.82 -0.91
C ALA A 64 -1.37 -5.71 -1.88
N LEU A 65 -1.61 -4.49 -1.37
CA LEU A 65 -2.05 -3.36 -2.17
C LEU A 65 -0.96 -2.88 -3.14
N VAL A 66 0.27 -2.66 -2.67
CA VAL A 66 1.39 -2.25 -3.53
C VAL A 66 1.63 -3.30 -4.61
N ASN A 67 1.69 -4.59 -4.26
CA ASN A 67 1.87 -5.64 -5.26
C ASN A 67 0.71 -5.66 -6.26
N GLY A 68 -0.54 -5.61 -5.78
CA GLY A 68 -1.72 -5.65 -6.63
C GLY A 68 -1.77 -4.46 -7.59
N PHE A 69 -1.61 -3.24 -7.10
CA PHE A 69 -1.63 -2.05 -7.93
C PHE A 69 -0.52 -2.07 -9.01
N CYS A 70 0.73 -2.35 -8.63
CA CYS A 70 1.83 -2.45 -9.59
C CYS A 70 1.66 -3.60 -10.59
N GLU A 71 1.05 -4.71 -10.19
CA GLU A 71 0.78 -5.86 -11.07
C GLU A 71 -0.28 -5.56 -12.14
N PHE A 72 -1.23 -4.68 -11.83
CA PHE A 72 -2.33 -4.30 -12.72
C PHE A 72 -2.16 -2.93 -13.38
N GLY A 73 -0.92 -2.40 -13.44
CA GLY A 73 -0.60 -1.14 -14.13
C GLY A 73 -1.07 0.14 -13.42
N LEU A 74 -1.59 0.03 -12.19
CA LEU A 74 -2.03 1.18 -11.39
C LEU A 74 -0.84 1.69 -10.55
N VAL A 75 0.23 2.08 -11.24
CA VAL A 75 1.55 2.28 -10.61
C VAL A 75 1.53 3.46 -9.63
N LEU A 76 0.85 4.56 -9.98
CA LEU A 76 0.70 5.73 -9.10
C LEU A 76 0.06 5.37 -7.76
N GLU A 77 -1.04 4.60 -7.78
CA GLU A 77 -1.68 4.11 -6.55
C GLU A 77 -0.75 3.19 -5.76
N GLY A 78 -0.01 2.32 -6.44
CA GLY A 78 1.02 1.48 -5.82
C GLY A 78 2.08 2.31 -5.08
N LEU A 79 2.56 3.40 -5.69
CA LEU A 79 3.54 4.30 -5.07
C LEU A 79 2.96 5.09 -3.88
N ARG A 80 1.69 5.49 -3.95
CA ARG A 80 1.02 6.15 -2.81
C ARG A 80 0.93 5.22 -1.60
N ILE A 81 0.54 3.97 -1.80
CA ILE A 81 0.53 2.97 -0.71
C ILE A 81 1.95 2.67 -0.23
N LEU A 82 2.94 2.64 -1.12
CA LEU A 82 4.34 2.46 -0.75
C LEU A 82 4.85 3.60 0.15
N ARG A 83 4.45 4.84 -0.14
CA ARG A 83 4.74 6.00 0.71
C ARG A 83 4.10 5.83 2.09
N ASP A 84 2.80 5.51 2.15
CA ASP A 84 2.10 5.29 3.42
C ASP A 84 2.74 4.16 4.25
N MET A 85 3.16 3.07 3.59
CA MET A 85 3.85 1.94 4.22
C MET A 85 5.13 2.40 4.92
N VAL A 86 5.88 3.29 4.28
CA VAL A 86 7.15 3.82 4.77
C VAL A 86 6.94 4.87 5.86
N ASP A 87 5.90 5.69 5.75
CA ASP A 87 5.52 6.69 6.76
C ASP A 87 5.19 6.03 8.11
N VAL A 88 4.62 4.82 8.10
CA VAL A 88 4.36 4.03 9.33
C VAL A 88 5.54 3.12 9.74
N GLY A 89 6.70 3.28 9.11
CA GLY A 89 7.94 2.58 9.45
C GLY A 89 8.07 1.16 8.89
N PHE A 90 7.17 0.72 7.99
CA PHE A 90 7.31 -0.59 7.37
C PHE A 90 8.24 -0.54 6.15
N VAL A 91 9.26 -1.40 6.17
CA VAL A 91 10.23 -1.49 5.07
C VAL A 91 9.78 -2.51 4.01
N PRO A 92 9.76 -2.13 2.72
CA PRO A 92 9.52 -3.04 1.60
C PRO A 92 10.59 -4.12 1.50
N GLY A 93 10.18 -5.38 1.41
CA GLY A 93 11.10 -6.49 1.14
C GLY A 93 11.57 -6.53 -0.32
N VAL A 94 12.62 -7.30 -0.60
CA VAL A 94 13.24 -7.45 -1.94
C VAL A 94 12.23 -7.78 -3.04
N ARG A 95 11.22 -8.62 -2.74
CA ARG A 95 10.16 -8.98 -3.71
C ARG A 95 9.30 -7.78 -4.10
N LEU A 96 8.89 -6.97 -3.14
CA LEU A 96 8.05 -5.80 -3.38
C LEU A 96 8.85 -4.71 -4.11
N ARG A 97 10.11 -4.49 -3.72
CA ARG A 97 11.04 -3.59 -4.40
C ARG A 97 11.17 -3.94 -5.89
N ARG A 98 11.45 -5.20 -6.22
CA ARG A 98 11.53 -5.68 -7.61
C ARG A 98 10.22 -5.49 -8.39
N ARG A 99 9.07 -5.63 -7.73
CA ARG A 99 7.76 -5.38 -8.37
C ARG A 99 7.61 -3.91 -8.77
N VAL A 100 7.86 -2.99 -7.84
CA VAL A 100 7.78 -1.53 -8.07
C VAL A 100 8.76 -1.10 -9.16
N TYR A 101 10.00 -1.60 -9.12
CA TYR A 101 11.00 -1.35 -10.16
C TYR A 101 10.49 -1.76 -11.54
N ARG A 102 10.00 -2.99 -11.69
CA ARG A 102 9.46 -3.48 -12.97
C ARG A 102 8.25 -2.69 -13.43
N SER A 103 7.33 -2.32 -12.53
CA SER A 103 6.15 -1.54 -12.93
C SER A 103 6.54 -0.15 -13.43
N LEU A 104 7.50 0.52 -12.80
CA LEU A 104 8.00 1.81 -13.28
C LEU A 104 8.67 1.71 -14.65
N LEU A 105 9.41 0.63 -14.93
CA LEU A 105 9.97 0.41 -16.26
C LEU A 105 8.89 0.23 -17.34
N MET A 106 7.78 -0.44 -17.00
CA MET A 106 6.64 -0.60 -17.93
C MET A 106 5.95 0.74 -18.24
N GLU A 107 6.02 1.70 -17.32
CA GLU A 107 5.56 3.09 -17.51
C GLU A 107 6.63 3.99 -18.15
N ALA A 108 7.72 3.43 -18.69
CA ALA A 108 8.89 4.14 -19.23
C ALA A 108 9.57 5.13 -18.25
N ARG A 109 9.30 5.01 -16.93
CA ARG A 109 9.87 5.83 -15.85
C ARG A 109 11.20 5.26 -15.36
N VAL A 110 12.17 5.17 -16.27
CA VAL A 110 13.46 4.50 -16.03
C VAL A 110 14.26 5.18 -14.93
N ARG A 111 14.28 6.52 -14.91
CA ARG A 111 15.03 7.29 -13.92
C ARG A 111 14.50 7.04 -12.51
N GLU A 112 13.20 7.15 -12.34
CA GLU A 112 12.51 6.90 -11.07
C GLU A 112 12.69 5.46 -10.60
N ALA A 113 12.63 4.49 -11.52
CA ALA A 113 12.87 3.08 -11.21
C ALA A 113 14.26 2.88 -10.59
N VAL A 114 15.31 3.42 -11.22
CA VAL A 114 16.69 3.30 -10.74
C VAL A 114 16.91 4.03 -9.42
N GLU A 115 16.41 5.25 -9.29
CA GLU A 115 16.55 6.05 -8.06
C GLU A 115 15.84 5.37 -6.87
N LEU A 116 14.61 4.87 -7.07
CA LEU A 116 13.85 4.18 -6.03
C LEU A 116 14.43 2.81 -5.67
N ASP A 117 14.90 2.01 -6.62
CA ASP A 117 15.53 0.71 -6.31
C ASP A 117 16.81 0.90 -5.49
N LYS A 118 17.63 1.91 -5.83
CA LYS A 118 18.81 2.29 -5.04
C LYS A 118 18.42 2.69 -3.62
N ALA A 119 17.45 3.60 -3.46
CA ALA A 119 17.00 4.05 -2.14
C ALA A 119 16.45 2.89 -1.28
N LEU A 120 15.69 1.99 -1.89
CA LEU A 120 15.16 0.80 -1.21
C LEU A 120 16.22 -0.28 -0.93
N CYS A 121 17.38 -0.25 -1.59
CA CYS A 121 18.53 -1.11 -1.24
C CYS A 121 19.18 -0.71 0.08
N PHE A 122 19.43 0.58 0.29
CA PHE A 122 20.10 1.09 1.51
C PHE A 122 19.26 0.86 2.77
N TYR A 123 17.95 0.85 2.61
CA TYR A 123 16.97 0.66 3.68
C TYR A 123 16.99 -0.71 4.36
N ALA A 124 17.43 -1.76 3.65
CA ALA A 124 17.50 -3.11 4.21
C ALA A 124 18.57 -3.26 5.31
N ASN A 125 19.45 -2.25 5.45
CA ASN A 125 20.58 -2.25 6.40
C ASN A 125 20.29 -1.48 7.71
N GLY A 126 19.05 -1.04 7.96
CA GLY A 126 18.65 -0.45 9.26
C GLY A 126 18.90 1.05 9.42
N ASP A 127 19.16 1.77 8.32
CA ASP A 127 19.39 3.22 8.33
C ASP A 127 18.05 4.00 8.47
N VAL A 128 17.86 4.68 9.61
CA VAL A 128 16.69 5.51 9.92
C VAL A 128 16.55 6.68 8.93
N ASP A 129 17.66 7.11 8.32
CA ASP A 129 17.70 8.16 7.29
C ASP A 129 17.12 7.68 5.94
N GLY A 130 16.93 6.36 5.79
CA GLY A 130 16.24 5.77 4.64
C GLY A 130 14.83 6.34 4.45
N VAL A 131 14.06 6.52 5.54
CA VAL A 131 12.65 6.99 5.49
C VAL A 131 12.57 8.36 4.86
N SER A 132 13.41 9.28 5.33
CA SER A 132 13.45 10.63 4.78
C SER A 132 13.90 10.63 3.33
N LYS A 133 14.91 9.82 2.97
CA LYS A 133 15.39 9.70 1.58
C LYS A 133 14.30 9.17 0.64
N LEU A 134 13.61 8.09 1.02
CA LEU A 134 12.56 7.50 0.19
C LEU A 134 11.37 8.46 0.04
N ARG A 135 10.99 9.17 1.12
CA ARG A 135 9.93 10.19 1.04
C ARG A 135 10.29 11.32 0.08
N LYS A 136 11.52 11.86 0.19
CA LYS A 136 12.05 12.90 -0.70
C LYS A 136 12.07 12.48 -2.18
N LEU A 137 12.19 11.18 -2.46
CA LEU A 137 12.11 10.64 -3.82
C LEU A 137 10.67 10.36 -4.27
N LEU A 138 9.82 9.80 -3.40
CA LEU A 138 8.44 9.45 -3.75
C LEU A 138 7.55 10.68 -3.93
N ASP A 139 7.69 11.71 -3.09
CA ASP A 139 6.80 12.87 -3.12
C ASP A 139 6.79 13.58 -4.49
N PRO A 140 7.94 13.91 -5.13
CA PRO A 140 7.95 14.53 -6.45
C PRO A 140 7.41 13.61 -7.55
N VAL A 141 7.73 12.31 -7.50
CA VAL A 141 7.27 11.33 -8.49
C VAL A 141 5.74 11.20 -8.46
N ILE A 142 5.17 11.12 -7.26
CA ILE A 142 3.71 11.05 -7.07
C ILE A 142 3.04 12.37 -7.47
N ARG A 143 3.65 13.53 -7.12
CA ARG A 143 3.06 14.85 -7.39
C ARG A 143 3.04 15.18 -8.89
N ASN A 144 4.10 14.83 -9.60
CA ASN A 144 4.27 15.15 -11.01
C ASN A 144 3.86 13.98 -11.93
N TRP A 145 3.03 13.06 -11.43
CA TRP A 145 2.57 11.94 -12.23
C TRP A 145 1.55 12.41 -13.29
N THR A 146 1.90 12.24 -14.56
CA THR A 146 1.02 12.46 -15.71
C THR A 146 0.64 11.11 -16.32
N GLU A 147 -0.63 10.95 -16.68
CA GLU A 147 -1.17 9.79 -17.40
C GLU A 147 -0.83 9.83 -18.90
#